data_AF-A0A7V6U9U9-F1
#
_entry.id   AF-A0A7V6U9U9-F1
#
_cell.length_a   1.000
_cell.length_b   1.000
_cell.length_c   1.000
_cell.angle_alpha   90.00
_cell.angle_beta   90.00
_cell.angle_gamma   90.00
#
_symmetry.space_group_name_H-M   'P 1'
#
loop_
_entity.id
_entity.type
_entity.pdbx_description
1 polymer ?
#
loop_
_entity_poly.entity_id
_entity_poly.type
_entity_poly.pdbx_seq_one_letter_code
_entity_poly.pdbx_strand_id
1 'polypeptide(L)'
;MKLLESIVISQIEELNRMGLPWDCYVSTDITYEEMPHDQYKLYIFLNLFKPDEKMLNKISELKAHGKSMLFVYAPGIITNTGFSIEAMNELTGIKLEELEEMGETHLIVKQGEYNRSGKDLCFGMHQILTPMFSAEEEDCSVVVGRYKKSGKAGLVVKERKNKNGFDAWSAVGSIPGAVLKELARKAGAFVYSETDEPIYANRSMIGYFSHTGGKRVLKVPYEGKLMELYTKKEYLIENGRVNLEFKPDEMKLFVIIGG
;
A
#
# COMPACT_ATOMS: atom_id res chain seq x y z
N MET A 1 -13.32 13.34 -10.97
CA MET A 1 -13.20 12.28 -9.96
C MET A 1 -13.31 12.92 -8.58
N LYS A 2 -14.28 12.50 -7.76
CA LYS A 2 -14.45 13.03 -6.38
C LYS A 2 -13.35 12.48 -5.46
N LEU A 3 -13.07 13.12 -4.33
CA LEU A 3 -12.01 12.70 -3.39
C LEU A 3 -12.11 11.22 -2.98
N LEU A 4 -13.30 10.77 -2.53
CA LEU A 4 -13.54 9.38 -2.14
C LEU A 4 -13.29 8.39 -3.28
N GLU A 5 -13.68 8.76 -4.50
CA GLU A 5 -13.48 7.95 -5.69
C GLU A 5 -11.98 7.76 -5.97
N SER A 6 -11.17 8.81 -5.81
CA SER A 6 -9.72 8.75 -6.03
C SER A 6 -8.97 7.96 -4.95
N ILE A 7 -9.27 8.20 -3.67
CA ILE A 7 -8.46 7.65 -2.57
C ILE A 7 -8.92 6.26 -2.14
N VAL A 8 -10.20 5.92 -2.34
CA VAL A 8 -10.74 4.59 -1.99
C VAL A 8 -11.01 3.74 -3.23
N ILE A 9 -11.84 4.21 -4.16
CA ILE A 9 -12.34 3.36 -5.26
C ILE A 9 -11.22 3.02 -6.25
N SER A 10 -10.54 4.05 -6.79
CA SER A 10 -9.44 3.86 -7.74
C SER A 10 -8.22 3.21 -7.10
N GLN A 11 -8.08 3.30 -5.78
CA GLN A 11 -6.98 2.66 -5.04
C GLN A 11 -7.07 1.13 -5.04
N ILE A 12 -8.28 0.57 -5.15
CA ILE A 12 -8.49 -0.89 -5.18
C ILE A 12 -7.76 -1.53 -6.36
N GLU A 13 -7.75 -0.89 -7.53
CA GLU A 13 -7.05 -1.43 -8.71
C GLU A 13 -5.55 -1.56 -8.45
N GLU A 14 -4.93 -0.55 -7.84
CA GLU A 14 -3.51 -0.55 -7.51
C GLU A 14 -3.18 -1.56 -6.40
N LEU A 15 -4.07 -1.73 -5.42
CA LEU A 15 -3.94 -2.78 -4.39
C LEU A 15 -4.03 -4.19 -4.99
N ASN A 16 -4.85 -4.40 -6.02
CA ASN A 16 -4.92 -5.69 -6.71
C ASN A 16 -3.64 -5.98 -7.53
N ARG A 17 -2.91 -4.94 -7.94
CA ARG A 17 -1.73 -5.02 -8.82
C ARG A 17 -0.39 -4.93 -8.09
N MET A 18 -0.37 -4.75 -6.76
CA MET A 18 0.90 -4.68 -6.02
C MET A 18 1.62 -6.04 -5.88
N GLY A 19 1.05 -7.14 -6.36
CA GLY A 19 1.74 -8.44 -6.39
C GLY A 19 1.77 -9.19 -5.05
N LEU A 20 0.93 -8.80 -4.09
CA LEU A 20 0.76 -9.45 -2.79
C LEU A 20 -0.73 -9.41 -2.38
N PRO A 21 -1.21 -10.35 -1.54
CA PRO A 21 -2.56 -10.31 -1.02
C PRO A 21 -2.76 -9.17 -0.01
N TRP A 22 -3.99 -8.70 0.11
CA TRP A 22 -4.43 -7.70 1.08
C TRP A 22 -5.87 -7.99 1.51
N ASP A 23 -6.23 -7.48 2.69
CA ASP A 23 -7.59 -7.55 3.22
C ASP A 23 -8.15 -6.15 3.41
N CYS A 24 -9.47 -6.03 3.28
CA CYS A 24 -10.20 -4.78 3.46
C CYS A 24 -11.02 -4.83 4.75
N TYR A 25 -10.83 -3.84 5.61
CA TYR A 25 -11.57 -3.67 6.86
C TYR A 25 -12.16 -2.26 6.91
N VAL A 26 -13.27 -2.09 7.63
CA VAL A 26 -13.68 -0.73 8.01
C VAL A 26 -12.77 -0.24 9.14
N SER A 27 -12.54 1.06 9.23
CA SER A 27 -11.52 1.61 10.13
C SER A 27 -11.74 1.24 11.61
N THR A 28 -12.98 1.05 12.04
CA THR A 28 -13.33 0.66 13.41
C THR A 28 -12.90 -0.76 13.76
N ASP A 29 -12.78 -1.66 12.76
CA ASP A 29 -12.42 -3.06 13.00
C ASP A 29 -11.02 -3.21 13.57
N ILE A 30 -10.15 -2.22 13.35
CA ILE A 30 -8.79 -2.20 13.93
C ILE A 30 -8.81 -2.30 15.46
N THR A 31 -9.92 -1.92 16.10
CA THR A 31 -10.05 -1.91 17.56
C THR A 31 -10.56 -3.21 18.14
N TYR A 32 -10.99 -4.18 17.31
CA TYR A 32 -11.45 -5.47 17.79
C TYR A 32 -10.29 -6.40 18.10
N GLU A 33 -10.33 -7.06 19.26
CA GLU A 33 -9.28 -7.97 19.72
C GLU A 33 -9.16 -9.21 18.83
N GLU A 34 -10.26 -9.61 18.17
CA GLU A 34 -10.33 -10.74 17.27
C GLU A 34 -9.71 -10.46 15.88
N MET A 35 -9.40 -9.20 15.55
CA MET A 35 -8.70 -8.89 14.32
C MET A 35 -7.30 -9.53 14.36
N PRO A 36 -6.87 -10.28 13.33
CA PRO A 36 -5.61 -11.02 13.36
C PRO A 36 -4.40 -10.11 13.11
N HIS A 37 -4.16 -9.14 14.00
CA HIS A 37 -3.13 -8.11 13.88
C HIS A 37 -1.73 -8.63 13.59
N ASP A 38 -1.42 -9.83 14.07
CA ASP A 38 -0.12 -10.48 13.87
C ASP A 38 0.16 -10.88 12.42
N GLN A 39 -0.89 -11.10 11.62
CA GLN A 39 -0.76 -11.44 10.20
C GLN A 39 -0.40 -10.22 9.34
N TYR A 40 -0.75 -9.01 9.79
CA TYR A 40 -0.52 -7.78 9.04
C TYR A 40 0.82 -7.16 9.39
N LYS A 41 1.51 -6.64 8.36
CA LYS A 41 2.80 -5.95 8.49
C LYS A 41 2.75 -4.48 8.10
N LEU A 42 1.83 -4.13 7.19
CA LEU A 42 1.56 -2.77 6.73
C LEU A 42 0.06 -2.50 6.84
N TYR A 43 -0.30 -1.41 7.50
CA TYR A 43 -1.67 -0.89 7.56
C TYR A 43 -1.79 0.34 6.65
N ILE A 44 -2.82 0.38 5.82
CA ILE A 44 -3.03 1.46 4.84
C ILE A 44 -4.35 2.17 5.17
N PHE A 45 -4.28 3.45 5.51
CA PHE A 45 -5.42 4.28 5.89
C PHE A 45 -5.75 5.26 4.76
N LEU A 46 -6.76 4.91 3.95
CA LEU A 46 -7.11 5.66 2.75
C LEU A 46 -7.85 6.98 3.02
N ASN A 47 -8.64 7.04 4.10
CA ASN A 47 -9.52 8.16 4.41
C ASN A 47 -9.81 8.31 5.92
N LEU A 48 -8.82 8.08 6.79
CA LEU A 48 -8.97 8.15 8.24
C LEU A 48 -9.05 9.61 8.75
N PHE A 49 -10.04 10.38 8.32
CA PHE A 49 -10.11 11.83 8.58
C PHE A 49 -10.48 12.19 10.03
N LYS A 50 -11.32 11.37 10.68
CA LYS A 50 -11.81 11.59 12.05
C LYS A 50 -11.73 10.30 12.88
N PRO A 51 -10.52 9.81 13.22
CA PRO A 51 -10.38 8.73 14.16
C PRO A 51 -10.89 9.16 15.55
N ASP A 52 -11.45 8.21 16.29
CA ASP A 52 -11.78 8.35 17.69
C ASP A 52 -10.58 7.94 18.56
N GLU A 53 -10.70 8.15 19.86
CA GLU A 53 -9.64 7.86 20.83
C GLU A 53 -9.22 6.37 20.82
N LYS A 54 -10.18 5.45 20.59
CA LYS A 54 -9.87 4.01 20.54
C LYS A 54 -9.01 3.67 19.33
N MET A 55 -9.34 4.21 18.16
CA MET A 55 -8.54 4.05 16.95
C MET A 55 -7.14 4.65 17.13
N LEU A 56 -7.04 5.86 17.70
CA LEU A 56 -5.75 6.52 17.96
C LEU A 56 -4.86 5.67 18.88
N ASN A 57 -5.42 5.18 20.00
CA ASN A 57 -4.71 4.33 20.94
C ASN A 57 -4.24 3.02 20.29
N LYS A 58 -5.11 2.39 19.50
CA LYS A 58 -4.77 1.13 18.82
C LYS A 58 -3.71 1.31 17.74
N ILE A 59 -3.75 2.39 16.98
CA ILE A 59 -2.69 2.73 16.02
C ILE A 59 -1.36 2.94 16.76
N SER A 60 -1.36 3.66 17.88
CA SER A 60 -0.16 3.86 18.72
C SER A 60 0.42 2.54 19.22
N GLU A 61 -0.43 1.62 19.70
CA GLU A 61 -0.07 0.27 20.11
C GLU A 61 0.57 -0.53 18.95
N LEU A 62 -0.06 -0.55 17.78
CA LEU A 62 0.45 -1.25 16.60
C LEU A 62 1.80 -0.68 16.14
N LYS A 63 1.98 0.65 16.17
CA LYS A 63 3.27 1.29 15.91
C LYS A 63 4.31 0.87 16.96
N ALA A 64 3.93 0.72 18.22
CA ALA A 64 4.80 0.24 19.30
C ALA A 64 5.23 -1.23 19.10
N HIS A 65 4.35 -2.07 18.56
CA HIS A 65 4.65 -3.45 18.13
C HIS A 65 5.38 -3.55 16.79
N GLY A 66 5.81 -2.41 16.23
CA GLY A 66 6.65 -2.35 15.05
C GLY A 66 5.93 -2.53 13.72
N LYS A 67 4.60 -2.42 13.69
CA LYS A 67 3.80 -2.48 12.46
C LYS A 67 3.96 -1.21 11.64
N SER A 68 4.15 -1.32 10.33
CA SER A 68 4.29 -0.13 9.47
C SER A 68 2.94 0.48 9.11
N MET A 69 2.93 1.80 8.91
CA MET A 69 1.73 2.56 8.58
C MET A 69 1.92 3.31 7.26
N LEU A 70 0.85 3.39 6.47
CA LEU A 70 0.72 4.31 5.33
C LEU A 70 -0.58 5.08 5.46
N PHE A 71 -0.49 6.40 5.55
CA PHE A 71 -1.65 7.28 5.59
C PHE A 71 -1.81 8.04 4.28
N VAL A 72 -3.06 8.22 3.85
CA VAL A 72 -3.39 8.97 2.62
C VAL A 72 -4.15 10.24 2.95
N TYR A 73 -3.69 11.32 2.35
CA TYR A 73 -4.23 12.67 2.40
C TYR A 73 -4.24 13.31 3.80
N ALA A 74 -5.41 13.44 4.44
CA ALA A 74 -5.59 14.25 5.65
C ALA A 74 -5.97 13.41 6.89
N PRO A 75 -5.17 12.40 7.27
CA PRO A 75 -5.48 11.51 8.39
C PRO A 75 -5.55 12.28 9.70
N GLY A 76 -6.65 12.16 10.44
CA GLY A 76 -6.80 12.78 11.76
C GLY A 76 -7.03 14.29 11.75
N ILE A 77 -7.25 14.91 10.58
CA ILE A 77 -7.41 16.36 10.51
C ILE A 77 -8.64 16.86 11.29
N ILE A 78 -9.70 16.06 11.41
CA ILE A 78 -10.93 16.47 12.07
C ILE A 78 -10.88 16.04 13.53
N THR A 79 -10.90 17.02 14.43
CA THR A 79 -10.98 16.81 15.89
C THR A 79 -12.36 17.22 16.41
N ASN A 80 -12.55 17.16 17.74
CA ASN A 80 -13.76 17.69 18.38
C ASN A 80 -13.80 19.23 18.42
N THR A 81 -12.66 19.90 18.22
CA THR A 81 -12.52 21.35 18.27
C THR A 81 -12.36 22.00 16.90
N GLY A 82 -12.22 21.23 15.83
CA GLY A 82 -12.11 21.74 14.46
C GLY A 82 -11.09 20.98 13.62
N PHE A 83 -10.55 21.63 12.60
CA PHE A 83 -9.42 21.10 11.83
C PHE A 83 -8.10 21.36 12.55
N SER A 84 -7.21 20.37 12.62
CA SER A 84 -5.89 20.49 13.26
C SER A 84 -4.83 19.71 12.49
N ILE A 85 -3.80 20.42 12.03
CA ILE A 85 -2.61 19.83 11.42
C ILE A 85 -1.74 19.17 12.49
N GLU A 86 -1.74 19.71 13.71
CA GLU A 86 -1.05 19.13 14.87
C GLU A 86 -1.56 17.71 15.14
N ALA A 87 -2.89 17.51 15.11
CA ALA A 87 -3.48 16.17 15.26
C ALA A 87 -3.06 15.21 14.12
N MET A 88 -2.93 15.71 12.88
CA MET A 88 -2.37 14.91 11.77
C MET A 88 -0.91 14.54 12.02
N ASN A 89 -0.10 15.48 12.51
CA ASN A 89 1.32 15.29 12.80
C ASN A 89 1.51 14.28 13.94
N GLU A 90 0.69 14.36 14.99
CA GLU A 90 0.67 13.40 16.10
C GLU A 90 0.29 11.99 15.62
N LEU A 91 -0.77 11.87 14.83
CA LEU A 91 -1.25 10.58 14.31
C LEU A 91 -0.23 9.94 13.35
N THR A 92 0.30 10.71 12.40
CA THR A 92 1.22 10.18 11.38
C THR A 92 2.63 10.00 11.93
N GLY A 93 3.03 10.84 12.89
CA GLY A 93 4.41 10.96 13.35
C GLY A 93 5.31 11.71 12.36
N ILE A 94 4.73 12.36 11.35
CA ILE A 94 5.42 13.08 10.27
C ILE A 94 5.03 14.55 10.40
N LYS A 95 6.01 15.46 10.28
CA LYS A 95 5.74 16.90 10.26
C LYS A 95 5.16 17.30 8.90
N LEU A 96 3.87 17.60 8.89
CA LEU A 96 3.11 18.08 7.73
C LEU A 96 2.79 19.56 7.89
N GLU A 97 2.74 20.24 6.76
CA GLU A 97 2.40 21.66 6.64
C GLU A 97 1.35 21.85 5.55
N GLU A 98 0.41 22.77 5.76
CA GLU A 98 -0.54 23.18 4.72
C GLU A 98 0.17 24.06 3.69
N LEU A 99 -0.14 23.82 2.41
CA LEU A 99 0.39 24.61 1.31
C LEU A 99 -0.53 25.80 1.05
N GLU A 100 0.04 27.01 1.09
CA GLU A 100 -0.66 28.25 0.77
C GLU A 100 -1.09 28.31 -0.71
N GLU A 101 -0.24 27.78 -1.60
CA GLU A 101 -0.50 27.78 -3.03
C GLU A 101 -1.38 26.60 -3.45
N MET A 102 -2.56 26.92 -3.99
CA MET A 102 -3.39 25.98 -4.71
C MET A 102 -2.67 25.53 -5.99
N GLY A 103 -2.62 24.22 -6.25
CA GLY A 103 -1.80 23.69 -7.33
C GLY A 103 -2.22 22.32 -7.85
N GLU A 104 -1.41 21.82 -8.79
CA GLU A 104 -1.56 20.49 -9.35
C GLU A 104 -1.32 19.43 -8.28
N THR A 105 -2.22 18.45 -8.19
CA THR A 105 -2.22 17.37 -7.19
C THR A 105 -1.61 16.08 -7.73
N HIS A 106 -0.66 16.19 -8.67
CA HIS A 106 0.11 15.06 -9.18
C HIS A 106 1.48 14.97 -8.52
N LEU A 107 1.83 13.77 -8.10
CA LEU A 107 3.14 13.39 -7.62
C LEU A 107 3.90 12.64 -8.69
N ILE A 108 5.21 12.92 -8.78
CA ILE A 108 6.17 12.14 -9.56
C ILE A 108 6.98 11.27 -8.60
N VAL A 109 7.04 9.97 -8.89
CA VAL A 109 7.93 9.02 -8.22
C VAL A 109 8.96 8.53 -9.24
N LYS A 110 10.22 8.88 -8.98
CA LYS A 110 11.35 8.48 -9.83
C LYS A 110 11.67 7.01 -9.66
N GLN A 111 12.28 6.40 -10.67
CA GLN A 111 12.81 5.05 -10.55
C GLN A 111 13.80 4.94 -9.39
N GLY A 112 13.73 3.84 -8.64
CA GLY A 112 14.59 3.63 -7.48
C GLY A 112 14.06 2.56 -6.53
N GLU A 113 14.48 2.63 -5.26
CA GLU A 113 14.13 1.65 -4.23
C GLU A 113 12.61 1.44 -4.11
N TYR A 114 11.84 2.53 -4.17
CA TYR A 114 10.38 2.56 -4.02
C TYR A 114 9.62 2.58 -5.35
N ASN A 115 10.30 2.44 -6.49
CA ASN A 115 9.68 2.30 -7.80
C ASN A 115 10.61 1.54 -8.74
N ARG A 116 10.37 0.23 -8.83
CA ARG A 116 11.13 -0.69 -9.69
C ARG A 116 10.39 -1.04 -10.98
N SER A 117 9.39 -0.25 -11.37
CA SER A 117 8.57 -0.49 -12.58
C SER A 117 9.31 -0.23 -13.90
N GLY A 118 10.55 0.29 -13.85
CA GLY A 118 11.37 0.60 -15.03
C GLY A 118 11.01 1.93 -15.73
N LYS A 119 10.12 2.73 -15.13
CA LYS A 119 9.77 4.08 -15.59
C LYS A 119 9.42 4.99 -14.43
N ASP A 120 9.51 6.30 -14.65
CA ASP A 120 8.95 7.27 -13.72
C ASP A 120 7.43 7.14 -13.68
N LEU A 121 6.86 7.26 -12.47
CA LEU A 121 5.42 7.21 -12.26
C LEU A 121 4.90 8.62 -11.98
N CYS A 122 3.72 8.93 -12.51
CA CYS A 122 2.97 10.14 -12.23
C CYS A 122 1.56 9.75 -11.80
N PHE A 123 1.14 10.14 -10.61
CA PHE A 123 -0.19 9.81 -10.08
C PHE A 123 -0.75 10.95 -9.25
N GLY A 124 -2.07 10.96 -9.05
CA GLY A 124 -2.75 12.01 -8.31
C GLY A 124 -4.10 12.37 -8.93
N MET A 125 -4.64 13.51 -8.52
CA MET A 125 -5.96 13.95 -8.98
C MET A 125 -5.84 14.98 -10.12
N HIS A 126 -6.81 14.95 -11.03
CA HIS A 126 -6.95 16.01 -12.03
C HIS A 126 -7.60 17.28 -11.45
N GLN A 127 -8.31 17.14 -10.33
CA GLN A 127 -8.93 18.25 -9.61
C GLN A 127 -8.02 18.69 -8.47
N ILE A 128 -8.03 19.99 -8.19
CA ILE A 128 -7.35 20.55 -7.02
C ILE A 128 -8.04 20.00 -5.77
N LEU A 129 -7.24 19.45 -4.88
CA LEU A 129 -7.67 18.89 -3.61
C LEU A 129 -7.29 19.88 -2.53
N THR A 130 -8.26 20.46 -1.83
CA THR A 130 -8.01 21.46 -0.79
C THR A 130 -8.56 20.98 0.56
N PRO A 131 -7.86 21.25 1.68
CA PRO A 131 -6.51 21.81 1.77
C PRO A 131 -5.43 20.89 1.15
N MET A 132 -4.31 21.46 0.72
CA MET A 132 -3.14 20.72 0.23
C MET A 132 -2.08 20.68 1.32
N PHE A 133 -1.27 19.62 1.37
CA PHE A 133 -0.24 19.47 2.38
C PHE A 133 1.08 19.03 1.75
N SER A 134 2.19 19.31 2.43
CA SER A 134 3.48 18.69 2.14
C SER A 134 4.15 18.26 3.44
N ALA A 135 5.05 17.28 3.34
CA ALA A 135 5.89 16.89 4.45
C ALA A 135 7.17 17.72 4.51
N GLU A 136 7.66 18.00 5.71
CA GLU A 136 8.99 18.57 5.92
C GLU A 136 10.06 17.51 5.64
N GLU A 137 10.91 17.79 4.65
CA GLU A 137 11.87 16.80 4.14
C GLU A 137 12.91 16.39 5.18
N GLU A 138 13.34 17.33 6.02
CA GLU A 138 14.33 17.08 7.08
C GLU A 138 13.80 16.17 8.20
N ASP A 139 12.48 16.06 8.34
CA ASP A 139 11.82 15.16 9.29
C ASP A 139 11.68 13.72 8.74
N CYS A 140 11.91 13.53 7.44
CA CYS A 140 11.68 12.28 6.73
C CYS A 140 12.98 11.51 6.49
N SER A 141 12.91 10.18 6.49
CA SER A 141 14.04 9.34 6.11
C SER A 141 14.22 9.29 4.59
N VAL A 142 13.10 9.29 3.85
CA VAL A 142 13.09 9.25 2.38
C VAL A 142 11.94 10.10 1.84
N VAL A 143 12.22 10.90 0.82
CA VAL A 143 11.19 11.52 -0.04
C VAL A 143 11.03 10.65 -1.28
N VAL A 144 9.93 9.89 -1.35
CA VAL A 144 9.64 8.94 -2.42
C VAL A 144 9.00 9.64 -3.62
N GLY A 145 8.07 10.57 -3.37
CA GLY A 145 7.31 11.26 -4.40
C GLY A 145 7.22 12.76 -4.14
N ARG A 146 7.29 13.54 -5.22
CA ARG A 146 7.28 15.01 -5.18
C ARG A 146 6.15 15.56 -6.03
N TYR A 147 5.53 16.64 -5.58
CA TYR A 147 4.59 17.39 -6.40
C TYR A 147 5.26 17.82 -7.70
N LYS A 148 4.60 17.53 -8.82
CA LYS A 148 5.16 17.75 -10.16
C LYS A 148 5.53 19.22 -10.42
N LYS A 149 4.71 20.15 -9.92
CA LYS A 149 4.89 21.59 -10.13
C LYS A 149 5.83 22.23 -9.10
N SER A 150 5.58 22.04 -7.81
CA SER A 150 6.32 22.72 -6.74
C SER A 150 7.58 21.98 -6.29
N GLY A 151 7.72 20.68 -6.60
CA GLY A 151 8.82 19.84 -6.12
C GLY A 151 8.74 19.46 -4.64
N LYS A 152 7.77 19.99 -3.89
CA LYS A 152 7.55 19.70 -2.46
C LYS A 152 7.27 18.21 -2.22
N ALA A 153 7.64 17.69 -1.06
CA ALA A 153 7.46 16.30 -0.70
C ALA A 153 5.98 15.95 -0.49
N GLY A 154 5.47 15.02 -1.31
CA GLY A 154 4.08 14.57 -1.27
C GLY A 154 3.91 13.07 -1.07
N LEU A 155 4.99 12.29 -1.10
CA LEU A 155 5.01 10.91 -0.61
C LEU A 155 6.34 10.68 0.11
N VAL A 156 6.27 10.35 1.39
CA VAL A 156 7.45 10.22 2.26
C VAL A 156 7.40 8.97 3.11
N VAL A 157 8.58 8.55 3.56
CA VAL A 157 8.76 7.48 4.54
C VAL A 157 9.66 7.99 5.66
N LYS A 158 9.25 7.75 6.90
CA LYS A 158 10.00 8.05 8.12
C LYS A 158 10.21 6.78 8.93
N GLU A 159 11.47 6.40 9.09
CA GLU A 159 11.86 5.27 9.94
C GLU A 159 11.78 5.63 11.42
N ARG A 160 11.29 4.70 12.24
CA ARG A 160 11.21 4.92 13.69
C ARG A 160 12.52 4.49 14.35
N LYS A 161 13.28 5.45 14.88
CA LYS A 161 14.64 5.23 15.43
C LYS A 161 14.77 4.09 16.47
N ASN A 162 13.72 3.85 17.27
CA ASN A 162 13.76 2.90 18.40
C ASN A 162 12.67 1.80 18.31
N LYS A 163 12.03 1.65 17.15
CA LYS A 163 10.95 0.68 16.95
C LYS A 163 11.12 0.07 15.56
N ASN A 164 10.80 -1.22 15.42
CA ASN A 164 10.72 -1.81 14.08
C ASN A 164 9.63 -1.08 13.24
N GLY A 165 9.75 -1.15 11.91
CA GLY A 165 8.78 -0.57 10.98
C GLY A 165 8.93 0.95 10.74
N PHE A 166 8.01 1.50 9.95
CA PHE A 166 8.06 2.90 9.49
C PHE A 166 6.66 3.53 9.48
N ASP A 167 6.63 4.86 9.37
CA ASP A 167 5.46 5.65 9.06
C ASP A 167 5.63 6.28 7.68
N ALA A 168 4.65 6.08 6.80
CA ALA A 168 4.60 6.67 5.48
C ALA A 168 3.35 7.52 5.31
N TRP A 169 3.46 8.57 4.50
CA TRP A 169 2.35 9.44 4.19
C TRP A 169 2.37 9.80 2.71
N SER A 170 1.19 9.76 2.08
CA SER A 170 0.97 10.27 0.73
C SER A 170 -0.08 11.37 0.75
N ALA A 171 0.23 12.51 0.16
CA ALA A 171 -0.68 13.63 0.05
C ALA A 171 -1.89 13.33 -0.85
N VAL A 172 -1.77 12.38 -1.78
CA VAL A 172 -2.80 12.05 -2.76
C VAL A 172 -2.86 10.55 -3.02
N GLY A 173 -4.02 10.08 -3.46
CA GLY A 173 -4.17 8.78 -4.11
C GLY A 173 -4.51 8.95 -5.61
N SER A 174 -4.63 7.86 -6.38
CA SER A 174 -4.34 6.48 -5.99
C SER A 174 -2.85 6.18 -6.09
N ILE A 175 -2.26 5.65 -5.02
CA ILE A 175 -0.84 5.30 -4.97
C ILE A 175 -0.61 4.08 -5.88
N PRO A 176 0.35 4.13 -6.83
CA PRO A 176 0.60 3.02 -7.76
C PRO A 176 1.00 1.73 -7.05
N GLY A 177 0.55 0.59 -7.58
CA GLY A 177 0.82 -0.75 -7.06
C GLY A 177 2.30 -1.06 -6.99
N ALA A 178 3.11 -0.56 -7.93
CA ALA A 178 4.56 -0.68 -7.90
C ALA A 178 5.20 0.02 -6.68
N VAL A 179 4.61 1.11 -6.20
CA VAL A 179 5.07 1.82 -4.99
C VAL A 179 4.58 1.09 -3.73
N LEU A 180 3.30 0.68 -3.71
CA LEU A 180 2.72 -0.10 -2.63
C LEU A 180 3.48 -1.41 -2.40
N LYS A 181 3.89 -2.09 -3.47
CA LYS A 181 4.72 -3.30 -3.46
C LYS A 181 6.01 -3.10 -2.67
N GLU A 182 6.71 -2.00 -2.92
CA GLU A 182 7.99 -1.72 -2.26
C GLU A 182 7.80 -1.25 -0.80
N LEU A 183 6.73 -0.52 -0.48
CA LEU A 183 6.37 -0.22 0.91
C LEU A 183 6.01 -1.51 1.68
N ALA A 184 5.22 -2.40 1.09
CA ALA A 184 4.87 -3.69 1.68
C ALA A 184 6.11 -4.57 1.87
N ARG A 185 7.00 -4.61 0.87
CA ARG A 185 8.29 -5.30 0.96
C ARG A 185 9.15 -4.75 2.10
N LYS A 186 9.25 -3.43 2.23
CA LYS A 186 9.97 -2.78 3.35
C LYS A 186 9.35 -3.11 4.71
N ALA A 187 8.03 -3.26 4.78
CA ALA A 187 7.33 -3.72 5.98
C ALA A 187 7.56 -5.22 6.26
N GLY A 188 8.24 -5.94 5.36
CA GLY A 188 8.53 -7.37 5.48
C GLY A 188 7.44 -8.27 4.93
N ALA A 189 6.45 -7.75 4.19
CA ALA A 189 5.46 -8.58 3.51
C ALA A 189 6.11 -9.41 2.40
N PHE A 190 5.59 -10.63 2.20
CA PHE A 190 6.09 -11.52 1.17
C PHE A 190 5.46 -11.16 -0.18
N VAL A 191 6.29 -10.85 -1.18
CA VAL A 191 5.86 -10.49 -2.54
C VAL A 191 5.73 -11.75 -3.38
N TYR A 192 4.51 -12.06 -3.83
CA TYR A 192 4.19 -13.24 -4.62
C TYR A 192 4.54 -13.05 -6.10
N SER A 193 4.34 -11.85 -6.65
CA SER A 193 4.71 -11.51 -8.02
C SER A 193 5.47 -10.19 -8.09
N GLU A 194 6.52 -10.16 -8.92
CA GLU A 194 7.24 -8.93 -9.23
C GLU A 194 6.55 -8.13 -10.34
N THR A 195 5.60 -8.73 -11.08
CA THR A 195 4.84 -8.02 -12.13
C THR A 195 3.71 -7.18 -11.52
N ASP A 196 3.22 -6.20 -12.30
CA ASP A 196 2.10 -5.33 -11.91
C ASP A 196 0.77 -5.90 -12.41
N GLU A 197 0.59 -7.21 -12.21
CA GLU A 197 -0.57 -7.99 -12.63
C GLU A 197 -1.42 -8.40 -11.42
N PRO A 198 -2.74 -8.57 -11.59
CA PRO A 198 -3.62 -8.99 -10.51
C PRO A 198 -3.26 -10.35 -9.94
N ILE A 199 -3.08 -10.41 -8.62
CA ILE A 199 -2.89 -11.64 -7.87
C ILE A 199 -3.79 -11.66 -6.63
N TYR A 200 -4.39 -12.82 -6.40
CA TYR A 200 -5.14 -13.14 -5.19
C TYR A 200 -4.48 -14.35 -4.54
N ALA A 201 -4.24 -14.31 -3.24
CA ALA A 201 -3.66 -15.45 -2.52
C ALA A 201 -4.23 -15.52 -1.11
N ASN A 202 -4.57 -16.73 -0.68
CA ASN A 202 -4.91 -17.04 0.70
C ASN A 202 -4.29 -18.39 1.10
N ARG A 203 -4.64 -18.90 2.28
CA ARG A 203 -4.08 -20.17 2.82
C ARG A 203 -4.37 -21.42 1.98
N SER A 204 -5.32 -21.38 1.05
CA SER A 204 -5.77 -22.56 0.29
C SER A 204 -5.75 -22.36 -1.23
N MET A 205 -5.78 -21.12 -1.71
CA MET A 205 -5.92 -20.81 -3.12
C MET A 205 -5.04 -19.65 -3.57
N ILE A 206 -4.61 -19.71 -4.82
CA ILE A 206 -3.96 -18.60 -5.53
C ILE A 206 -4.68 -18.36 -6.85
N GLY A 207 -5.03 -17.12 -7.15
CA GLY A 207 -5.49 -16.68 -8.45
C GLY A 207 -4.48 -15.72 -9.07
N TYR A 208 -4.15 -15.93 -10.34
CA TYR A 208 -3.21 -15.09 -11.06
C TYR A 208 -3.74 -14.85 -12.47
N PHE A 209 -4.01 -13.58 -12.79
CA PHE A 209 -4.41 -13.13 -14.12
C PHE A 209 -3.24 -12.50 -14.88
N SER A 210 -3.10 -12.81 -16.17
CA SER A 210 -2.15 -12.14 -17.05
C SER A 210 -2.83 -11.63 -18.32
N HIS A 211 -2.84 -10.31 -18.50
CA HIS A 211 -3.37 -9.68 -19.73
C HIS A 211 -2.46 -9.94 -20.93
N THR A 212 -1.15 -9.77 -20.77
CA THR A 212 -0.18 -9.89 -21.88
C THR A 212 0.25 -11.32 -22.15
N GLY A 213 0.05 -12.24 -21.20
CA GLY A 213 0.53 -13.61 -21.29
C GLY A 213 2.06 -13.75 -21.19
N GLY A 214 2.55 -14.92 -21.54
CA GLY A 214 3.97 -15.30 -21.48
C GLY A 214 4.39 -15.96 -20.18
N LYS A 215 5.70 -16.04 -19.96
CA LYS A 215 6.28 -16.68 -18.77
C LYS A 215 6.17 -15.78 -17.55
N ARG A 216 5.78 -16.36 -16.42
CA ARG A 216 5.72 -15.70 -15.11
C ARG A 216 6.35 -16.58 -14.04
N VAL A 217 6.87 -15.94 -13.00
CA VAL A 217 7.36 -16.64 -11.82
C VAL A 217 6.49 -16.23 -10.65
N LEU A 218 5.72 -17.19 -10.16
CA LEU A 218 4.99 -17.06 -8.91
C LEU A 218 5.92 -17.46 -7.77
N LYS A 219 6.05 -16.60 -6.76
CA LYS A 219 6.75 -16.89 -5.52
C LYS A 219 5.73 -17.23 -4.43
N VAL A 220 6.11 -18.14 -3.54
CA VAL A 220 5.31 -18.55 -2.38
C VAL A 220 6.22 -18.76 -1.16
N PRO A 221 5.73 -18.53 0.07
CA PRO A 221 6.54 -18.64 1.28
C PRO A 221 6.62 -20.07 1.87
N TYR A 222 6.23 -21.07 1.09
CA TYR A 222 6.16 -22.48 1.51
C TYR A 222 6.57 -23.39 0.33
N GLU A 223 6.87 -24.65 0.64
CA GLU A 223 7.10 -25.71 -0.35
C GLU A 223 5.82 -26.55 -0.56
N GLY A 224 5.81 -27.41 -1.57
CA GLY A 224 4.68 -28.30 -1.85
C GLY A 224 4.28 -28.29 -3.33
N LYS A 225 2.98 -28.36 -3.60
CA LYS A 225 2.44 -28.33 -4.97
C LYS A 225 1.29 -27.35 -5.12
N LEU A 226 1.14 -26.84 -6.33
CA LEU A 226 -0.06 -26.13 -6.78
C LEU A 226 -0.79 -26.97 -7.82
N MET A 227 -2.08 -27.19 -7.65
CA MET A 227 -2.92 -27.80 -8.68
C MET A 227 -3.79 -26.74 -9.34
N GLU A 228 -3.65 -26.57 -10.65
CA GLU A 228 -4.52 -25.70 -11.43
C GLU A 228 -5.93 -26.28 -11.50
N LEU A 229 -6.93 -25.49 -11.10
CA LEU A 229 -8.31 -25.95 -10.93
C LEU A 229 -8.97 -26.39 -12.25
N TYR A 230 -8.67 -25.70 -13.35
CA TYR A 230 -9.30 -25.94 -14.65
C TYR A 230 -8.72 -27.16 -15.37
N THR A 231 -7.39 -27.29 -15.35
CA THR A 231 -6.67 -28.31 -16.13
C THR A 231 -6.30 -29.54 -15.30
N LYS A 232 -6.39 -29.43 -13.97
CA LYS A 232 -5.86 -30.40 -12.99
C LYS A 232 -4.35 -30.62 -13.08
N LYS A 233 -3.64 -29.75 -13.80
CA LYS A 233 -2.18 -29.81 -13.89
C LYS A 233 -1.57 -29.45 -12.54
N GLU A 234 -0.65 -30.29 -12.07
CA GLU A 234 0.16 -30.02 -10.89
C GLU A 234 1.45 -29.31 -11.26
N TYR A 235 1.85 -28.38 -10.40
CA TYR A 235 3.08 -27.63 -10.45
C TYR A 235 3.83 -27.85 -9.14
N LEU A 236 5.06 -28.34 -9.22
CA LEU A 236 5.94 -28.43 -8.06
C LEU A 236 6.42 -27.04 -7.67
N ILE A 237 6.42 -26.75 -6.38
CA ILE A 237 7.08 -25.57 -5.83
C ILE A 237 8.54 -25.94 -5.58
N GLU A 238 9.45 -25.21 -6.21
CA GLU A 238 10.90 -25.42 -6.07
C GLU A 238 11.53 -24.16 -5.48
N ASN A 239 12.04 -24.26 -4.25
CA ASN A 239 12.62 -23.12 -3.51
C ASN A 239 11.66 -21.92 -3.43
N GLY A 240 10.39 -22.21 -3.09
CA GLY A 240 9.33 -21.21 -3.02
C GLY A 240 8.96 -20.57 -4.36
N ARG A 241 9.22 -21.22 -5.50
CA ARG A 241 8.95 -20.68 -6.84
C ARG A 241 8.22 -21.67 -7.73
N VAL A 242 7.35 -21.12 -8.58
CA VAL A 242 6.63 -21.85 -9.63
C VAL A 242 6.72 -21.09 -10.94
N ASN A 243 7.22 -21.76 -11.98
CA ASN A 243 7.24 -21.21 -13.33
C ASN A 243 5.90 -21.48 -14.02
N LEU A 244 5.23 -20.41 -14.44
CA LEU A 244 3.93 -20.45 -15.09
C LEU A 244 4.04 -19.91 -16.51
N GLU A 245 3.20 -20.45 -17.39
CA GLU A 245 3.03 -19.96 -18.75
C GLU A 245 1.57 -19.56 -18.93
N PHE A 246 1.37 -18.34 -19.40
CA PHE A 246 0.07 -17.75 -19.64
C PHE A 246 -0.14 -17.47 -21.13
N LYS A 247 -1.36 -17.67 -21.61
CA LYS A 247 -1.87 -17.02 -22.80
C LYS A 247 -2.25 -15.56 -22.47
N PRO A 248 -2.35 -14.68 -23.48
CA PRO A 248 -2.99 -13.38 -23.29
C PRO A 248 -4.41 -13.54 -22.73
N ASP A 249 -4.79 -12.64 -21.81
CA ASP A 249 -6.07 -12.64 -21.11
C ASP A 249 -6.42 -13.94 -20.38
N GLU A 250 -5.42 -14.63 -19.82
CA GLU A 250 -5.63 -15.88 -19.08
C GLU A 250 -5.65 -15.67 -17.56
N MET A 251 -6.68 -16.25 -16.92
CA MET A 251 -6.74 -16.43 -15.47
C MET A 251 -6.39 -17.87 -15.11
N LYS A 252 -5.45 -18.05 -14.19
CA LYS A 252 -5.19 -19.35 -13.56
C LYS A 252 -5.60 -19.32 -12.11
N LEU A 253 -6.33 -20.34 -11.68
CA LEU A 253 -6.68 -20.59 -10.29
C LEU A 253 -6.01 -21.87 -9.82
N PHE A 254 -5.36 -21.81 -8.67
CA PHE A 254 -4.63 -22.91 -8.07
C PHE A 254 -5.19 -23.23 -6.68
N VAL A 255 -5.23 -24.51 -6.34
CA VAL A 255 -5.36 -25.00 -4.97
C VAL A 255 -3.99 -25.45 -4.49
N ILE A 256 -3.66 -25.11 -3.25
CA ILE A 256 -2.40 -25.49 -2.59
C ILE A 256 -2.55 -26.93 -2.08
N ILE A 257 -1.62 -27.81 -2.46
CA ILE A 257 -1.60 -29.23 -2.06
C ILE A 257 -0.29 -29.52 -1.32
N GLY A 258 -0.39 -30.00 -0.08
CA GLY A 258 0.74 -30.46 0.72
C GLY A 258 1.54 -29.34 1.41
N GLY A 259 0.86 -28.29 1.84
CA GLY A 259 1.40 -27.26 2.76
C GLY A 259 1.07 -27.53 4.21
#